data_AF-A0A0F0I5S2-F1
#
_entry.id   AF-A0A0F0I5S2-F1
#
_cell.length_a   1.000
_cell.length_b   1.000
_cell.length_c   1.000
_cell.angle_alpha   90.00
_cell.angle_beta   90.00
_cell.angle_gamma   90.00
#
_symmetry.space_group_name_H-M   'P 1'
#
loop_
_entity.id
_entity.type
_entity.pdbx_description
1 polymer ?
#
loop_
_entity_poly.entity_id
_entity_poly.type
_entity_poly.pdbx_seq_one_letter_code
_entity_poly.pdbx_strand_id
1 'polypeptide(L)'
;MTNPLFKQIVQVGRVAQKWETIYPVKKWKVDYENRRSLTNDERFRLRRAIYRLWLYHRAFHTRTHDRFSRKLPHVVTERAQLLHNWSTQELADIEDVRLIIGDVVQNHICPSNGTIQRKFRKRFPESHHQLAFNIHLNYPAPSPLGSSGLFDNPNSVDQYYHTVHPAQFTESPAKYRSRFRNDFFHDPGAEGWGDEIPHYYVVQDMMKLDPGQVLWLREHAPLKEQVEDYVHSLGDWFRENGETFGDTLEWVMKERGDDIEEFRAAISDREVGIVWD
;
A
#
# COMPACT_ATOMS: atom_id res chain seq x y z
N MET A 1 -12.78 -1.92 29.69
CA MET A 1 -12.06 -1.85 28.40
C MET A 1 -11.02 -0.75 28.50
N THR A 2 -9.73 -1.08 28.30
CA THR A 2 -8.61 -0.19 28.62
C THR A 2 -8.28 0.77 27.46
N ASN A 3 -7.85 1.99 27.81
CA ASN A 3 -7.53 3.13 26.93
C ASN A 3 -6.81 2.81 25.59
N PRO A 4 -5.86 1.85 25.50
CA PRO A 4 -5.17 1.52 24.25
C PRO A 4 -6.08 0.93 23.15
N LEU A 5 -7.05 0.10 23.52
CA LEU A 5 -7.95 -0.54 22.55
C LEU A 5 -8.90 0.51 21.93
N PHE A 6 -9.38 1.45 22.74
CA PHE A 6 -10.15 2.60 22.26
C PHE A 6 -9.34 3.45 21.28
N LYS A 7 -8.07 3.74 21.59
CA LYS A 7 -7.19 4.47 20.67
C LYS A 7 -7.04 3.76 19.33
N GLN A 8 -6.86 2.43 19.33
CA GLN A 8 -6.77 1.64 18.11
C GLN A 8 -8.08 1.66 17.30
N ILE A 9 -9.23 1.52 17.96
CA ILE A 9 -10.55 1.57 17.30
C ILE A 9 -10.80 2.95 16.68
N VAL A 10 -10.52 4.03 17.41
CA VAL A 10 -10.66 5.40 16.89
C VAL A 10 -9.72 5.62 15.69
N GLN A 11 -8.49 5.12 15.77
CA GLN A 11 -7.51 5.26 14.70
C GLN A 11 -7.95 4.52 13.43
N VAL A 12 -8.37 3.26 13.54
CA VAL A 12 -8.84 2.50 12.37
C VAL A 12 -10.13 3.08 11.79
N GLY A 13 -11.01 3.62 12.63
CA GLY A 13 -12.20 4.34 12.18
C GLY A 13 -11.87 5.56 11.33
N ARG A 14 -10.87 6.36 11.73
CA ARG A 14 -10.37 7.50 10.93
C ARG A 14 -9.74 7.06 9.62
N VAL A 15 -8.98 5.95 9.64
CA VAL A 15 -8.41 5.34 8.43
C VAL A 15 -9.52 4.97 7.45
N ALA A 16 -10.56 4.28 7.91
CA ALA A 16 -11.66 3.88 7.06
C ALA A 16 -12.42 5.09 6.48
N GLN A 17 -12.64 6.14 7.27
CA GLN A 17 -13.23 7.40 6.79
C GLN A 17 -12.40 8.06 5.69
N LYS A 18 -11.07 8.06 5.80
CA LYS A 18 -10.20 8.57 4.73
C LYS A 18 -10.34 7.75 3.45
N TRP A 19 -10.40 6.41 3.56
CA TRP A 19 -10.59 5.53 2.42
C TRP A 19 -11.92 5.76 1.69
N GLU A 20 -12.98 6.22 2.35
CA GLU A 20 -14.24 6.59 1.69
C GLU A 20 -14.09 7.72 0.66
N THR A 21 -13.12 8.61 0.87
CA THR A 21 -12.85 9.71 -0.08
C THR A 21 -11.92 9.26 -1.21
N ILE A 22 -11.04 8.31 -0.96
CA ILE A 22 -10.04 7.81 -1.92
C ILE A 22 -10.67 6.76 -2.84
N TYR A 23 -11.48 5.86 -2.29
CA TYR A 23 -12.01 4.70 -2.98
C TYR A 23 -12.74 5.08 -4.28
N PRO A 24 -13.70 6.03 -4.30
CA PRO A 24 -14.37 6.42 -5.55
C PRO A 24 -13.43 6.96 -6.62
N VAL A 25 -12.42 7.75 -6.21
CA VAL A 25 -11.46 8.33 -7.16
C VAL A 25 -10.64 7.23 -7.84
N LYS A 26 -10.41 6.12 -7.13
CA LYS A 26 -9.64 4.98 -7.62
C LYS A 26 -10.49 3.98 -8.39
N LYS A 27 -11.68 3.62 -7.90
CA LYS A 27 -12.60 2.68 -8.55
C LYS A 27 -13.02 3.19 -9.94
N TRP A 28 -13.42 4.46 -10.02
CA TRP A 28 -13.80 5.12 -11.27
C TRP A 28 -12.66 5.90 -11.92
N LYS A 29 -11.45 5.32 -11.92
CA LYS A 29 -10.27 5.95 -12.54
C LYS A 29 -10.37 5.99 -14.07
N VAL A 30 -10.93 4.94 -14.67
CA VAL A 30 -11.15 4.82 -16.13
C VAL A 30 -12.54 5.34 -16.50
N ASP A 31 -13.57 4.93 -15.76
CA ASP A 31 -14.96 5.35 -15.94
C ASP A 31 -15.26 6.61 -15.11
N TYR A 32 -14.65 7.73 -15.47
CA TYR A 32 -14.76 8.97 -14.70
C TYR A 32 -16.15 9.62 -14.77
N GLU A 33 -16.95 9.29 -15.79
CA GLU A 33 -18.32 9.81 -15.99
C GLU A 33 -19.28 9.28 -14.92
N ASN A 34 -19.11 8.02 -14.50
CA ASN A 34 -19.91 7.41 -13.45
C ASN A 34 -19.32 7.59 -12.04
N ARG A 35 -18.25 8.39 -11.89
CA ARG A 35 -17.65 8.65 -10.58
C ARG A 35 -18.62 9.41 -9.69
N ARG A 36 -18.97 8.82 -8.55
CA ARG A 36 -19.84 9.44 -7.55
C ARG A 36 -19.36 9.20 -6.13
N SER A 37 -19.95 9.93 -5.19
CA SER A 37 -19.82 9.62 -3.77
C SER A 37 -20.50 8.28 -3.46
N LEU A 38 -19.95 7.57 -2.47
CA LEU A 38 -20.55 6.33 -1.98
C LEU A 38 -21.91 6.61 -1.29
N THR A 39 -22.83 5.65 -1.35
CA THR A 39 -24.04 5.62 -0.53
C THR A 39 -23.70 5.29 0.93
N ASN A 40 -24.69 5.34 1.83
CA ASN A 40 -24.48 4.95 3.23
C ASN A 40 -24.11 3.46 3.36
N ASP A 41 -24.77 2.60 2.59
CA ASP A 41 -24.54 1.15 2.64
C ASP A 41 -23.19 0.78 2.04
N GLU A 42 -22.78 1.44 0.95
CA GLU A 42 -21.44 1.29 0.36
C GLU A 42 -20.35 1.76 1.31
N ARG A 43 -20.53 2.90 1.99
CA ARG A 43 -19.60 3.34 3.05
C ARG A 43 -19.51 2.31 4.17
N PHE A 44 -20.63 1.76 4.60
CA PHE A 44 -20.66 0.74 5.64
C PHE A 44 -19.89 -0.53 5.23
N ARG A 45 -20.13 -1.03 4.02
CA ARG A 45 -19.36 -2.14 3.44
C ARG A 45 -17.87 -1.83 3.34
N LEU A 46 -17.51 -0.66 2.84
CA LEU A 46 -16.12 -0.21 2.72
C LEU A 46 -15.42 -0.20 4.07
N ARG A 47 -16.04 0.38 5.11
CA ARG A 47 -15.48 0.39 6.47
C ARG A 47 -15.25 -1.02 6.99
N ARG A 48 -16.24 -1.91 6.82
CA ARG A 48 -16.12 -3.32 7.25
C ARG A 48 -14.98 -4.04 6.52
N ALA A 49 -14.86 -3.85 5.21
CA ALA A 49 -13.77 -4.41 4.42
C ALA A 49 -12.39 -3.91 4.90
N ILE A 50 -12.25 -2.60 5.15
CA ILE A 50 -11.03 -2.01 5.72
C ILE A 50 -10.69 -2.62 7.08
N TYR A 51 -11.68 -2.79 7.96
CA TYR A 51 -11.45 -3.38 9.29
C TYR A 51 -11.03 -4.84 9.22
N ARG A 52 -11.60 -5.61 8.30
CA ARG A 52 -11.26 -7.03 8.09
C ARG A 52 -9.89 -7.21 7.49
N LEU A 53 -9.55 -6.37 6.52
CA LEU A 53 -8.21 -6.35 5.95
C LEU A 53 -7.18 -5.95 7.02
N TRP A 54 -7.45 -4.89 7.79
CA TRP A 54 -6.59 -4.51 8.92
C TRP A 54 -6.43 -5.64 9.93
N LEU A 55 -7.50 -6.36 10.27
CA LEU A 55 -7.45 -7.51 11.17
C LEU A 55 -6.56 -8.63 10.60
N TYR A 56 -6.70 -8.95 9.31
CA TYR A 56 -5.86 -9.95 8.64
C TYR A 56 -4.38 -9.57 8.69
N HIS A 57 -4.05 -8.33 8.34
CA HIS A 57 -2.65 -7.86 8.36
C HIS A 57 -2.06 -7.96 9.77
N ARG A 58 -2.82 -7.60 10.81
CA ARG A 58 -2.35 -7.70 12.19
C ARG A 58 -2.15 -9.14 12.68
N ALA A 59 -2.92 -10.09 12.15
CA ALA A 59 -2.81 -11.49 12.52
C ALA A 59 -1.62 -12.17 11.82
N PHE A 60 -1.42 -11.90 10.53
CA PHE A 60 -0.58 -12.76 9.68
C PHE A 60 0.61 -12.06 9.02
N HIS A 61 0.64 -10.72 8.95
CA HIS A 61 1.82 -9.98 8.48
C HIS A 61 2.68 -9.60 9.69
N THR A 62 3.35 -10.60 10.25
CA THR A 62 4.19 -10.48 11.45
C THR A 62 5.49 -11.27 11.31
N ARG A 63 6.44 -11.08 12.24
CA ARG A 63 7.73 -11.78 12.27
C ARG A 63 7.61 -13.30 12.35
N THR A 64 6.50 -13.83 12.83
CA THR A 64 6.29 -15.27 13.01
C THR A 64 5.86 -15.98 11.72
N HIS A 65 5.49 -15.22 10.68
CA HIS A 65 5.04 -15.74 9.39
C HIS A 65 6.06 -15.45 8.30
N ASP A 66 7.18 -16.17 8.36
CA ASP A 66 8.26 -16.05 7.38
C ASP A 66 7.88 -16.60 5.99
N ARG A 67 8.78 -16.38 5.03
CA ARG A 67 8.62 -16.82 3.63
C ARG A 67 8.60 -18.33 3.41
N PHE A 68 9.23 -19.09 4.30
CA PHE A 68 9.36 -20.53 4.19
C PHE A 68 8.11 -21.23 4.73
N SER A 69 7.45 -20.62 5.71
CA SER A 69 6.23 -21.15 6.32
C SER A 69 4.96 -20.85 5.53
N ARG A 70 4.96 -19.80 4.67
CA ARG A 70 3.75 -19.28 4.01
C ARG A 70 2.97 -20.28 3.14
N LYS A 71 3.61 -21.32 2.63
CA LYS A 71 3.00 -22.38 1.80
C LYS A 71 2.78 -23.69 2.56
N LEU A 72 3.19 -23.75 3.83
CA LEU A 72 2.97 -24.94 4.64
C LEU A 72 1.45 -25.12 4.84
N PRO A 73 0.90 -26.32 4.57
CA PRO A 73 -0.55 -26.53 4.60
C PRO A 73 -1.21 -26.07 5.90
N HIS A 74 -0.61 -26.38 7.06
CA HIS A 74 -1.16 -25.98 8.37
C HIS A 74 -1.20 -24.45 8.56
N VAL A 75 -0.20 -23.71 8.05
CA VAL A 75 -0.17 -22.24 8.11
C VAL A 75 -1.23 -21.66 7.18
N VAL A 76 -1.38 -22.22 5.97
CA VAL A 76 -2.42 -21.79 5.03
C VAL A 76 -3.81 -22.03 5.63
N THR A 77 -4.04 -23.21 6.21
CA THR A 77 -5.30 -23.55 6.89
C THR A 77 -5.57 -22.59 8.06
N GLU A 78 -4.57 -22.27 8.88
CA GLU A 78 -4.71 -21.29 9.97
C GLU A 78 -5.15 -19.91 9.47
N ARG A 79 -4.55 -19.41 8.38
CA ARG A 79 -4.99 -18.15 7.76
C ARG A 79 -6.39 -18.25 7.17
N ALA A 80 -6.70 -19.36 6.50
CA ALA A 80 -7.99 -19.61 5.88
C ALA A 80 -9.13 -19.66 6.90
N GLN A 81 -8.88 -20.16 8.12
CA GLN A 81 -9.85 -20.15 9.22
C GLN A 81 -10.43 -18.75 9.47
N LEU A 82 -9.61 -17.69 9.37
CA LEU A 82 -10.13 -16.32 9.53
C LEU A 82 -11.11 -15.98 8.39
N LEU A 83 -10.75 -16.25 7.14
CA LEU A 83 -11.56 -15.93 5.96
C LEU A 83 -12.85 -16.76 5.88
N HIS A 84 -12.87 -17.99 6.41
CA HIS A 84 -14.09 -18.81 6.49
C HIS A 84 -15.20 -18.18 7.35
N ASN A 85 -14.88 -17.20 8.21
CA ASN A 85 -15.89 -16.48 8.98
C ASN A 85 -16.67 -15.44 8.15
N TRP A 86 -16.32 -15.24 6.88
CA TRP A 86 -16.94 -14.23 6.01
C TRP A 86 -17.60 -14.87 4.79
N SER A 87 -18.75 -14.36 4.40
CA SER A 87 -19.44 -14.83 3.19
C SER A 87 -18.65 -14.50 1.92
N THR A 88 -19.00 -15.12 0.78
CA THR A 88 -18.33 -14.83 -0.50
C THR A 88 -18.51 -13.35 -0.89
N GLN A 89 -19.67 -12.77 -0.61
CA GLN A 89 -19.89 -11.33 -0.78
C GLN A 89 -18.96 -10.49 0.10
N GLU A 90 -18.79 -10.85 1.37
CA GLU A 90 -17.92 -10.10 2.27
C GLU A 90 -16.45 -10.23 1.90
N LEU A 91 -16.04 -11.34 1.29
CA LEU A 91 -14.71 -11.52 0.70
C LEU A 91 -14.54 -10.68 -0.57
N ALA A 92 -15.59 -10.51 -1.37
CA ALA A 92 -15.58 -9.63 -2.54
C ALA A 92 -15.38 -8.18 -2.13
N ASP A 93 -16.08 -7.74 -1.08
CA ASP A 93 -15.91 -6.41 -0.49
C ASP A 93 -14.46 -6.18 -0.04
N ILE A 94 -13.80 -7.19 0.55
CA ILE A 94 -12.40 -7.08 0.99
C ILE A 94 -11.44 -7.04 -0.20
N GLU A 95 -11.60 -7.95 -1.17
CA GLU A 95 -10.71 -8.01 -2.35
C GLU A 95 -10.83 -6.75 -3.20
N ASP A 96 -12.03 -6.19 -3.38
CA ASP A 96 -12.24 -4.91 -4.05
C ASP A 96 -11.43 -3.78 -3.38
N VAL A 97 -11.49 -3.69 -2.05
CA VAL A 97 -10.66 -2.74 -1.28
C VAL A 97 -9.16 -3.02 -1.43
N ARG A 98 -8.76 -4.29 -1.37
CA ARG A 98 -7.35 -4.69 -1.50
C ARG A 98 -6.80 -4.31 -2.88
N LEU A 99 -7.57 -4.48 -3.94
CA LEU A 99 -7.18 -4.05 -5.29
C LEU A 99 -7.01 -2.53 -5.39
N ILE A 100 -7.88 -1.75 -4.75
CA ILE A 100 -7.74 -0.29 -4.67
C ILE A 100 -6.51 0.13 -3.88
N ILE A 101 -6.21 -0.55 -2.76
CA ILE A 101 -4.97 -0.36 -2.01
C ILE A 101 -3.75 -0.70 -2.90
N GLY A 102 -3.83 -1.79 -3.67
CA GLY A 102 -2.83 -2.17 -4.66
C GLY A 102 -2.55 -1.06 -5.69
N ASP A 103 -3.59 -0.45 -6.28
CA ASP A 103 -3.39 0.69 -7.19
C ASP A 103 -2.72 1.86 -6.47
N VAL A 104 -3.09 2.14 -5.21
CA VAL A 104 -2.45 3.21 -4.42
C VAL A 104 -0.97 2.89 -4.17
N VAL A 105 -0.64 1.69 -3.71
CA VAL A 105 0.73 1.23 -3.47
C VAL A 105 1.54 1.37 -4.76
N GLN A 106 1.08 0.76 -5.85
CA GLN A 106 1.78 0.73 -7.13
C GLN A 106 1.92 2.10 -7.80
N ASN A 107 1.02 3.05 -7.56
CA ASN A 107 1.03 4.33 -8.28
C ASN A 107 1.45 5.54 -7.44
N HIS A 108 1.44 5.43 -6.11
CA HIS A 108 1.70 6.52 -5.17
C HIS A 108 2.73 6.21 -4.10
N ILE A 109 3.03 4.95 -3.79
CA ILE A 109 4.04 4.61 -2.78
C ILE A 109 5.30 4.12 -3.49
N CYS A 110 5.15 3.08 -4.31
CA CYS A 110 6.24 2.49 -5.08
C CYS A 110 5.94 2.54 -6.59
N PRO A 111 5.93 3.74 -7.22
CA PRO A 111 5.72 3.86 -8.66
C PRO A 111 6.85 3.22 -9.47
N SER A 112 6.46 2.50 -10.53
CA SER A 112 7.44 1.95 -11.49
C SER A 112 8.13 3.07 -12.29
N ASN A 113 9.33 2.82 -12.79
CA ASN A 113 10.08 3.80 -13.58
C ASN A 113 9.28 4.20 -14.82
N GLY A 114 8.69 3.24 -15.55
CA GLY A 114 7.81 3.50 -16.68
C GLY A 114 6.56 4.32 -16.31
N THR A 115 5.99 4.10 -15.12
CA THR A 115 4.86 4.89 -14.62
C THR A 115 5.24 6.34 -14.39
N ILE A 116 6.41 6.59 -13.79
CA ILE A 116 6.94 7.96 -13.59
C ILE A 116 7.22 8.60 -14.95
N GLN A 117 7.91 7.91 -15.84
CA GLN A 117 8.26 8.42 -17.17
C GLN A 117 7.01 8.83 -17.96
N ARG A 118 5.97 7.97 -17.97
CA ARG A 118 4.69 8.26 -18.62
C ARG A 118 3.99 9.47 -18.00
N LYS A 119 3.94 9.56 -16.67
CA LYS A 119 3.31 10.70 -15.96
C LYS A 119 4.06 12.01 -16.19
N PHE A 120 5.39 11.96 -16.22
CA PHE A 120 6.24 13.13 -16.47
C PHE A 120 6.05 13.63 -17.91
N ARG A 121 6.18 12.77 -18.92
CA ARG A 121 5.96 13.13 -20.34
C ARG A 121 4.57 13.69 -20.59
N LYS A 122 3.54 13.11 -19.96
CA LYS A 122 2.15 13.62 -20.06
C LYS A 122 2.00 15.03 -19.48
N ARG A 123 2.75 15.36 -18.42
CA ARG A 123 2.69 16.67 -17.76
C ARG A 123 3.58 17.72 -18.43
N PHE A 124 4.70 17.29 -19.01
CA PHE A 124 5.71 18.16 -19.62
C PHE A 124 6.07 17.62 -21.03
N PRO A 125 5.15 17.72 -22.00
CA PRO A 125 5.36 17.16 -23.34
C PRO A 125 6.54 17.81 -24.08
N GLU A 126 6.77 19.10 -23.85
CA GLU A 126 7.86 19.90 -24.45
C GLU A 126 9.21 19.73 -23.73
N SER A 127 9.26 18.96 -22.64
CA SER A 127 10.50 18.76 -21.89
C SER A 127 11.38 17.72 -22.57
N HIS A 128 12.59 18.12 -22.98
CA HIS A 128 13.64 17.21 -23.44
C HIS A 128 14.41 16.53 -22.30
N HIS A 129 14.03 16.79 -21.05
CA HIS A 129 14.71 16.22 -19.89
C HIS A 129 14.50 14.70 -19.81
N GLN A 130 15.61 13.96 -19.78
CA GLN A 130 15.61 12.52 -19.53
C GLN A 130 15.71 12.27 -18.03
N LEU A 131 14.67 11.67 -17.45
CA LEU A 131 14.66 11.29 -16.03
C LEU A 131 15.76 10.26 -15.75
N ALA A 132 16.54 10.49 -14.70
CA ALA A 132 17.50 9.51 -14.22
C ALA A 132 16.78 8.51 -13.30
N PHE A 133 16.66 7.28 -13.75
CA PHE A 133 16.23 6.17 -12.89
C PHE A 133 17.47 5.51 -12.30
N ASN A 134 17.45 5.27 -10.98
CA ASN A 134 18.45 4.41 -10.36
C ASN A 134 18.23 2.98 -10.89
N ILE A 135 19.03 2.57 -11.88
CA ILE A 135 18.95 1.26 -12.55
C ILE A 135 19.52 0.15 -11.64
N HIS A 136 20.26 0.54 -10.61
CA HIS A 136 20.75 -0.37 -9.58
C HIS A 136 19.76 -0.37 -8.41
N LEU A 137 19.22 -1.55 -8.06
CA LEU A 137 18.71 -1.75 -6.71
C LEU A 137 19.90 -1.47 -5.78
N ASN A 138 19.87 -0.34 -5.08
CA ASN A 138 20.78 -0.08 -3.97
C ASN A 138 20.38 -1.04 -2.84
N TYR A 139 20.74 -2.31 -3.00
CA TYR A 139 20.96 -3.16 -1.84
C TYR A 139 22.22 -2.59 -1.17
N PRO A 140 22.16 -2.12 0.08
CA PRO A 140 23.40 -1.96 0.83
C PRO A 140 24.03 -3.35 0.88
N ALA A 141 25.21 -3.49 0.28
CA ALA A 141 26.01 -4.69 0.44
C ALA A 141 26.24 -4.90 1.95
N PRO A 142 26.18 -6.14 2.47
CA PRO A 142 26.57 -6.40 3.85
C PRO A 142 28.02 -5.93 4.00
N SER A 143 28.22 -4.82 4.73
CA SER A 143 29.54 -4.23 4.88
C SER A 143 30.47 -5.23 5.57
N PRO A 144 31.55 -5.67 4.94
CA PRO A 144 32.53 -6.50 5.62
C PRO A 144 33.38 -5.60 6.51
N LEU A 145 33.34 -5.87 7.81
CA LEU A 145 34.23 -5.38 8.88
C LEU A 145 34.60 -3.88 8.90
N GLY A 146 34.13 -3.22 9.96
CA GLY A 146 34.93 -2.22 10.67
C GLY A 146 34.83 -0.79 10.15
N SER A 147 33.74 -0.10 10.48
CA SER A 147 33.81 1.33 10.76
C SER A 147 33.02 1.62 12.01
N SER A 148 33.73 2.01 13.06
CA SER A 148 33.20 2.35 14.36
C SER A 148 32.28 3.57 14.28
N GLY A 149 31.01 3.35 14.58
CA GLY A 149 30.14 4.17 15.43
C GLY A 149 30.12 5.69 15.26
N LEU A 150 29.12 6.18 14.53
CA LEU A 150 28.49 7.49 14.80
C LEU A 150 26.99 7.37 15.12
N PHE A 151 26.45 6.15 15.22
CA PHE A 151 25.02 5.89 15.37
C PHE A 151 24.74 4.98 16.55
N ASP A 152 25.11 5.43 17.75
CA ASP A 152 24.69 4.76 18.99
C ASP A 152 24.03 5.75 19.94
N ASN A 153 23.03 6.47 19.41
CA ASN A 153 22.19 7.34 20.24
C ASN A 153 20.70 7.21 19.82
N PRO A 154 19.83 6.63 20.66
CA PRO A 154 18.43 6.39 20.32
C PRO A 154 17.57 7.67 20.21
N ASN A 155 18.14 8.84 20.49
CA ASN A 155 17.46 10.14 20.41
C ASN A 155 17.83 10.97 19.16
N SER A 156 18.60 10.41 18.21
CA SER A 156 19.04 11.15 17.00
C SER A 156 17.96 11.28 15.93
N VAL A 157 16.90 10.49 16.00
CA VAL A 157 15.82 10.49 15.01
C VAL A 157 15.08 11.83 15.04
N ASP A 158 14.86 12.41 16.22
CA ASP A 158 14.15 13.70 16.38
C ASP A 158 14.91 14.93 15.83
N GLN A 159 16.24 14.89 15.71
CA GLN A 159 17.02 16.08 15.33
C GLN A 159 17.13 16.31 13.81
N TYR A 160 16.92 15.27 12.99
CA TYR A 160 16.94 15.43 11.52
C TYR A 160 15.63 15.99 10.93
N TYR A 161 14.53 15.98 11.70
CA TYR A 161 13.20 16.40 11.23
C TYR A 161 12.93 17.92 11.28
N HIS A 162 13.89 18.74 11.69
CA HIS A 162 13.67 20.19 11.85
C HIS A 162 14.15 21.06 10.69
N THR A 163 14.58 20.49 9.57
CA THR A 163 15.13 21.28 8.44
C THR A 163 14.27 21.29 7.18
N VAL A 164 12.95 21.53 7.30
CA VAL A 164 12.18 22.14 6.20
C VAL A 164 11.05 22.99 6.78
N HIS A 165 11.13 24.30 6.55
CA HIS A 165 10.19 25.41 6.75
C HIS A 165 8.85 25.22 7.52
N PRO A 166 8.43 26.24 8.31
CA PRO A 166 7.31 26.14 9.25
C PRO A 166 5.97 25.83 8.58
N ALA A 167 5.27 24.91 9.23
CA ALA A 167 3.94 24.41 8.93
C ALA A 167 2.84 25.48 8.96
N GLN A 168 2.14 25.63 7.84
CA GLN A 168 0.71 25.97 7.82
C GLN A 168 -0.02 24.86 7.07
N PHE A 169 -0.50 23.87 7.82
CA PHE A 169 -1.26 22.72 7.29
C PHE A 169 -2.68 23.16 6.93
N THR A 170 -2.85 23.64 5.71
CA THR A 170 -4.09 23.42 4.97
C THR A 170 -3.83 22.26 4.01
N GLU A 171 -4.74 21.28 3.96
CA GLU A 171 -4.70 20.15 3.02
C GLU A 171 -4.84 20.68 1.58
N SER A 172 -3.74 21.20 1.02
CA SER A 172 -3.73 21.71 -0.33
C SER A 172 -3.62 20.55 -1.33
N PRO A 173 -4.51 20.46 -2.34
CA PRO A 173 -4.40 19.49 -3.43
C PRO A 173 -3.09 19.64 -4.24
N ALA A 174 -2.29 20.69 -3.98
CA ALA A 174 -0.98 20.91 -4.57
C ALA A 174 0.12 19.92 -4.12
N LYS A 175 -0.05 19.13 -3.05
CA LYS A 175 0.97 18.16 -2.60
C LYS A 175 1.28 17.07 -3.64
N TYR A 176 0.32 16.69 -4.49
CA TYR A 176 0.56 15.75 -5.60
C TYR A 176 1.11 16.41 -6.87
N ARG A 177 1.16 17.76 -6.91
CA ARG A 177 1.76 18.51 -8.00
C ARG A 177 3.29 18.55 -7.89
N SER A 178 3.86 18.43 -6.67
CA SER A 178 5.31 18.54 -6.46
C SER A 178 6.12 17.31 -6.88
N ARG A 179 5.58 16.09 -6.79
CA ARG A 179 6.32 14.83 -7.05
C ARG A 179 6.96 14.72 -8.45
N PHE A 180 6.38 15.40 -9.44
CA PHE A 180 6.89 15.38 -10.81
C PHE A 180 7.58 16.68 -11.21
N ARG A 181 7.80 17.59 -10.26
CA ARG A 181 8.49 18.84 -10.54
C ARG A 181 9.98 18.54 -10.54
N ASN A 182 10.60 18.67 -11.71
CA ASN A 182 12.05 18.75 -11.78
C ASN A 182 12.47 20.11 -11.22
N ASP A 183 13.17 20.11 -10.10
CA ASP A 183 13.84 21.29 -9.57
C ASP A 183 15.31 20.95 -9.27
N PHE A 184 16.10 21.97 -8.91
CA PHE A 184 17.54 21.80 -8.72
C PHE A 184 17.90 20.75 -7.64
N PHE A 185 16.95 20.39 -6.77
CA PHE A 185 17.15 19.48 -5.64
C PHE A 185 16.34 18.18 -5.76
N HIS A 186 15.54 17.99 -6.82
CA HIS A 186 14.67 16.84 -7.01
C HIS A 186 14.54 16.42 -8.48
N ASP A 187 15.06 15.23 -8.80
CA ASP A 187 14.73 14.53 -10.05
C ASP A 187 13.55 13.59 -9.80
N PRO A 188 12.41 13.76 -10.49
CA PRO A 188 11.27 12.84 -10.41
C PRO A 188 11.63 11.37 -10.67
N GLY A 189 12.71 11.09 -11.42
CA GLY A 189 13.22 9.74 -11.67
C GLY A 189 13.67 9.01 -10.40
N ALA A 190 14.08 9.73 -9.35
CA ALA A 190 14.53 9.16 -8.08
C ALA A 190 13.40 8.47 -7.28
N GLU A 191 12.13 8.77 -7.59
CA GLU A 191 10.97 8.10 -6.97
C GLU A 191 10.72 6.67 -7.50
N GLY A 192 11.50 6.23 -8.50
CA GLY A 192 11.29 4.97 -9.21
C GLY A 192 11.69 3.70 -8.45
N TRP A 193 10.86 2.67 -8.57
CA TRP A 193 11.05 1.36 -7.92
C TRP A 193 11.36 0.23 -8.90
N GLY A 194 11.99 0.56 -10.03
CA GLY A 194 12.24 -0.39 -11.10
C GLY A 194 11.00 -0.61 -11.98
N ASP A 195 11.08 -1.61 -12.86
CA ASP A 195 9.99 -2.04 -13.73
C ASP A 195 9.88 -3.57 -13.75
N GLU A 196 8.89 -4.09 -14.48
CA GLU A 196 8.70 -5.52 -14.76
C GLU A 196 8.64 -6.41 -13.50
N ILE A 197 9.36 -7.54 -13.52
CA ILE A 197 9.34 -8.56 -12.48
C ILE A 197 9.88 -8.02 -11.13
N PRO A 198 11.02 -7.30 -11.05
CA PRO A 198 11.46 -6.71 -9.80
C PRO A 198 10.43 -5.77 -9.16
N HIS A 199 9.76 -4.93 -9.97
CA HIS A 199 8.73 -4.03 -9.47
C HIS A 199 7.51 -4.78 -8.91
N TYR A 200 7.11 -5.88 -9.55
CA TYR A 200 6.05 -6.74 -9.05
C TYR A 200 6.35 -7.24 -7.62
N TYR A 201 7.56 -7.70 -7.34
CA TYR A 201 7.94 -8.16 -5.99
C TYR A 201 7.94 -7.00 -4.97
N VAL A 202 8.41 -5.81 -5.35
CA VAL A 202 8.31 -4.62 -4.48
C VAL A 202 6.86 -4.36 -4.10
N VAL A 203 5.94 -4.38 -5.08
CA VAL A 203 4.52 -4.17 -4.80
C VAL A 203 3.98 -5.27 -3.89
N GLN A 204 4.32 -6.54 -4.13
CA GLN A 204 3.90 -7.67 -3.29
C GLN A 204 4.36 -7.52 -1.83
N ASP A 205 5.60 -7.07 -1.60
CA ASP A 205 6.12 -6.83 -0.24
C ASP A 205 5.39 -5.66 0.44
N MET A 206 5.19 -4.56 -0.30
CA MET A 206 4.49 -3.37 0.20
C MET A 206 3.01 -3.62 0.47
N MET A 207 2.39 -4.59 -0.21
CA MET A 207 1.00 -4.97 0.02
C MET A 207 0.77 -5.60 1.41
N LYS A 208 1.81 -5.86 2.20
CA LYS A 208 1.69 -6.20 3.63
C LYS A 208 1.40 -5.01 4.54
N LEU A 209 1.59 -3.78 4.07
CA LEU A 209 1.24 -2.59 4.82
C LEU A 209 -0.27 -2.56 5.08
N ASP A 210 -0.67 -2.33 6.32
CA ASP A 210 -2.08 -2.19 6.64
C ASP A 210 -2.69 -0.91 6.00
N PRO A 211 -4.02 -0.82 5.87
CA PRO A 211 -4.65 0.33 5.21
C PRO A 211 -4.29 1.70 5.82
N GLY A 212 -3.95 1.76 7.10
CA GLY A 212 -3.51 2.99 7.77
C GLY A 212 -2.06 3.35 7.45
N GLN A 213 -1.17 2.37 7.39
CA GLN A 213 0.22 2.57 7.00
C GLN A 213 0.33 3.03 5.54
N VAL A 214 -0.47 2.46 4.64
CA VAL A 214 -0.58 2.90 3.23
C VAL A 214 -1.01 4.36 3.15
N LEU A 215 -2.03 4.78 3.91
CA LEU A 215 -2.43 6.19 3.96
C LEU A 215 -1.33 7.09 4.49
N TRP A 216 -0.66 6.67 5.57
CA TRP A 216 0.40 7.46 6.17
C TRP A 216 1.54 7.71 5.17
N LEU A 217 2.03 6.66 4.51
CA LEU A 217 3.08 6.76 3.48
C LEU A 217 2.63 7.63 2.30
N ARG A 218 1.40 7.43 1.82
CA ARG A 218 0.82 8.23 0.75
C ARG A 218 0.81 9.73 1.06
N GLU A 219 0.63 10.10 2.33
CA GLU A 219 0.50 11.48 2.81
C GLU A 219 1.82 12.11 3.25
N HIS A 220 2.75 11.32 3.80
CA HIS A 220 3.95 11.81 4.52
C HIS A 220 5.28 11.34 3.94
N ALA A 221 5.29 10.37 3.03
CA ALA A 221 6.51 9.86 2.38
C ALA A 221 6.45 10.09 0.86
N PRO A 222 6.61 11.34 0.38
CA PRO A 222 6.70 11.63 -1.04
C PRO A 222 7.94 11.04 -1.71
N LEU A 223 9.05 10.88 -0.98
CA LEU A 223 10.32 10.41 -1.53
C LEU A 223 10.52 8.91 -1.29
N LYS A 224 11.24 8.26 -2.22
CA LYS A 224 11.58 6.83 -2.14
C LYS A 224 12.33 6.48 -0.85
N GLU A 225 13.36 7.25 -0.49
CA GLU A 225 14.15 7.02 0.73
C GLU A 225 13.27 7.04 2.00
N GLN A 226 12.28 7.93 2.07
CA GLN A 226 11.37 8.00 3.22
C GLN A 226 10.48 6.74 3.35
N VAL A 227 10.08 6.17 2.21
CA VAL A 227 9.35 4.89 2.20
C VAL A 227 10.29 3.75 2.61
N GLU A 228 11.52 3.75 2.11
CA GLU A 228 12.54 2.76 2.49
C GLU A 228 12.82 2.82 4.00
N ASP A 229 13.09 3.99 4.57
CA ASP A 229 13.32 4.21 5.99
C ASP A 229 12.16 3.71 6.85
N TYR A 230 10.93 4.06 6.45
CA TYR A 230 9.74 3.58 7.13
C TYR A 230 9.67 2.05 7.12
N VAL A 231 9.91 1.41 5.98
CA VAL A 231 9.88 -0.05 5.86
C VAL A 231 11.00 -0.71 6.67
N HIS A 232 12.22 -0.16 6.67
CA HIS A 232 13.30 -0.64 7.52
C HIS A 232 12.92 -0.56 9.01
N SER A 233 12.19 0.49 9.43
CA SER A 233 11.74 0.65 10.82
C SER A 233 10.76 -0.45 11.28
N LEU A 234 10.08 -1.13 10.35
CA LEU A 234 9.21 -2.27 10.68
C LEU A 234 10.02 -3.53 11.04
N GLY A 235 11.28 -3.59 10.62
CA GLY A 235 12.25 -4.68 10.84
C GLY A 235 12.44 -5.58 9.63
N ASP A 236 13.55 -6.32 9.63
CA ASP A 236 14.06 -7.07 8.46
C ASP A 236 13.05 -8.09 7.88
N TRP A 237 12.21 -8.68 8.73
CA TRP A 237 11.13 -9.60 8.35
C TRP A 237 10.20 -9.03 7.26
N PHE A 238 10.06 -7.70 7.18
CA PHE A 238 9.18 -7.06 6.20
C PHE A 238 9.69 -7.31 4.76
N ARG A 239 10.98 -7.50 4.54
CA ARG A 239 11.51 -7.74 3.18
C ARG A 239 11.50 -9.21 2.78
N GLU A 240 11.32 -10.09 3.75
CA GLU A 240 11.55 -11.50 3.50
C GLU A 240 10.36 -12.17 2.82
N ASN A 241 9.16 -11.58 2.84
CA ASN A 241 7.93 -12.22 2.38
C ASN A 241 6.96 -11.24 1.70
N GLY A 242 6.14 -11.72 0.77
CA GLY A 242 5.04 -10.95 0.17
C GLY A 242 3.74 -11.03 0.97
N GLU A 243 2.74 -10.27 0.53
CA GLU A 243 1.35 -10.32 0.98
C GLU A 243 0.72 -11.70 0.79
N THR A 244 -0.09 -12.20 1.75
CA THR A 244 -0.63 -13.58 1.72
C THR A 244 -2.16 -13.69 1.69
N PHE A 245 -2.91 -12.60 1.85
CA PHE A 245 -4.37 -12.54 1.76
C PHE A 245 -4.82 -13.01 0.39
N GLY A 246 -4.22 -12.53 -0.71
CA GLY A 246 -4.60 -12.95 -2.06
C GLY A 246 -4.52 -14.47 -2.25
N ASP A 247 -3.41 -15.09 -1.84
CA ASP A 247 -3.21 -16.54 -1.88
C ASP A 247 -4.21 -17.28 -0.95
N THR A 248 -4.48 -16.72 0.23
CA THR A 248 -5.43 -17.31 1.19
C THR A 248 -6.88 -17.21 0.68
N LEU A 249 -7.22 -16.12 0.00
CA LEU A 249 -8.52 -15.92 -0.63
C LEU A 249 -8.73 -16.93 -1.76
N GLU A 250 -7.74 -17.08 -2.65
CA GLU A 250 -7.78 -18.08 -3.72
C GLU A 250 -8.01 -19.48 -3.16
N TRP A 251 -7.31 -19.84 -2.08
CA TRP A 251 -7.51 -21.11 -1.39
C TRP A 251 -8.97 -21.29 -0.93
N VAL A 252 -9.53 -20.30 -0.25
CA VAL A 252 -10.90 -20.35 0.28
C VAL A 252 -11.95 -20.36 -0.84
N MET A 253 -11.74 -19.64 -1.94
CA MET A 253 -12.63 -19.66 -3.11
C MET A 253 -12.64 -21.05 -3.75
N LYS A 254 -11.46 -21.65 -3.92
CA LYS A 254 -11.35 -23.01 -4.45
C LYS A 254 -12.05 -24.05 -3.57
N GLU A 255 -11.97 -23.92 -2.25
CA GLU A 255 -12.70 -24.79 -1.31
C GLU A 255 -14.22 -24.62 -1.40
N ARG A 256 -14.70 -23.43 -1.76
CA ARG A 256 -16.12 -23.14 -2.01
C ARG A 256 -16.59 -23.58 -3.40
N GLY A 257 -15.67 -23.94 -4.29
CA GLY A 257 -15.96 -24.31 -5.67
C GLY A 257 -16.05 -23.13 -6.62
N ASP A 258 -15.62 -21.94 -6.19
CA ASP A 258 -15.62 -20.71 -7.00
C ASP A 258 -14.29 -20.54 -7.73
N ASP A 259 -14.32 -20.02 -8.96
CA ASP A 259 -13.11 -19.64 -9.72
C ASP A 259 -12.66 -18.22 -9.33
N ILE A 260 -11.38 -18.07 -8.97
CA ILE A 260 -10.85 -16.78 -8.48
C ILE A 260 -10.77 -15.71 -9.57
N GLU A 261 -10.59 -16.11 -10.83
CA GLU A 261 -10.45 -15.16 -11.93
C GLU A 261 -11.83 -14.65 -12.36
N GLU A 262 -12.84 -15.52 -12.43
CA GLU A 262 -14.25 -15.12 -12.60
C GLU A 262 -14.71 -14.21 -11.45
N PHE A 263 -14.36 -14.56 -10.21
CA PHE A 263 -14.67 -13.74 -9.04
C PHE A 263 -14.06 -12.34 -9.12
N ARG A 264 -12.78 -12.23 -9.51
CA ARG A 264 -12.11 -10.92 -9.70
C ARG A 264 -12.68 -10.15 -10.89
N ALA A 265 -13.07 -10.83 -11.96
CA ALA A 265 -13.76 -10.21 -13.10
C ALA A 265 -15.08 -9.60 -12.65
N ALA A 266 -15.91 -10.33 -11.90
CA ALA A 266 -17.18 -9.83 -11.35
C ALA A 266 -17.00 -8.61 -10.43
N ILE A 267 -15.91 -8.54 -9.65
CA ILE A 267 -15.55 -7.33 -8.86
C ILE A 267 -15.22 -6.15 -9.77
N SER A 268 -14.49 -6.42 -10.86
CA SER A 268 -14.07 -5.40 -11.83
C SER A 268 -15.26 -4.85 -12.62
N ASP A 269 -16.19 -5.73 -12.99
CA ASP A 269 -17.42 -5.42 -13.70
C ASP A 269 -18.53 -4.85 -12.79
N ARG A 270 -18.25 -4.73 -11.48
CA ARG A 270 -19.15 -4.19 -10.45
C ARG A 270 -20.43 -5.02 -10.27
N GLU A 271 -20.36 -6.33 -10.50
CA GLU A 271 -21.44 -7.26 -10.14
C GLU A 271 -21.41 -7.59 -8.64
N VAL A 272 -20.20 -7.59 -8.05
CA VAL A 272 -19.95 -7.79 -6.61
C VAL A 272 -18.90 -6.80 -6.08
N GLY A 273 -18.62 -6.82 -4.78
CA GLY A 273 -17.72 -5.88 -4.10
C GLY A 273 -18.43 -4.71 -3.42
N ILE A 274 -17.74 -3.60 -3.22
CA ILE A 274 -18.24 -2.47 -2.43
C ILE A 274 -19.37 -1.73 -3.14
N VAL A 275 -19.30 -1.63 -4.47
CA VAL A 275 -20.28 -0.92 -5.30
C VAL A 275 -20.80 -1.87 -6.36
N TRP A 276 -22.13 -1.89 -6.52
CA TRP A 276 -22.80 -2.68 -7.54
C TRP A 276 -23.46 -1.74 -8.54
N ASP A 277 -23.47 -2.15 -9.81
CA ASP A 277 -24.24 -1.49 -10.87
C ASP A 277 -25.66 -2.09 -11.01
#